data_AF-A0A842WE78-F1
#
_entry.id   AF-A0A842WE78-F1
#
_cell.length_a   1.000
_cell.length_b   1.000
_cell.length_c   1.000
_cell.angle_alpha   90.00
_cell.angle_beta   90.00
_cell.angle_gamma   90.00
#
_symmetry.space_group_name_H-M   'P 1'
#
loop_
_entity.id
_entity.type
_entity.pdbx_description
1 polymer ?
#
loop_
_entity_poly.entity_id
_entity_poly.type
_entity_poly.pdbx_seq_one_letter_code
_entity_poly.pdbx_strand_id
1 'polypeptide(L)'
;MGEGQQPPAGVNPDRVGIFMDVLDNIISDLNDNAELQKVFGVPVSRALVVVADNNDLRIEEGGRVPLNEEQQQLFLRVLDEVIRANSV
;
A
#
# COMPACT_ATOMS: atom_id res chain seq x y z
N MET A 1 -6.86 -15.69 -27.80
CA MET A 1 -6.89 -15.89 -26.33
C MET A 1 -5.43 -15.97 -25.93
N GLY A 2 -4.92 -14.94 -25.26
CA GLY A 2 -3.49 -14.84 -24.92
C GLY A 2 -3.14 -15.76 -23.76
N GLU A 3 -2.08 -16.53 -23.91
CA GLU A 3 -1.54 -17.41 -22.87
C GLU A 3 -1.01 -16.54 -21.72
N GLY A 4 -1.66 -16.63 -20.57
CA GLY A 4 -1.16 -16.02 -19.33
C GLY A 4 0.13 -16.71 -18.93
N GLN A 5 1.22 -15.94 -18.83
CA GLN A 5 2.50 -16.42 -18.30
C GLN A 5 2.26 -17.00 -16.90
N GLN A 6 2.52 -18.30 -16.74
CA GLN A 6 2.50 -18.93 -15.42
C GLN A 6 3.61 -18.32 -14.56
N PRO A 7 3.31 -17.91 -13.31
CA PRO A 7 4.33 -17.38 -12.42
C PRO A 7 5.39 -18.45 -12.11
N PRO A 8 6.65 -18.04 -11.89
CA PRO A 8 7.75 -18.97 -11.62
C PRO A 8 7.46 -19.86 -10.40
N ALA A 9 7.89 -21.12 -10.49
CA ALA A 9 7.63 -22.14 -9.48
C ALA A 9 8.11 -21.70 -8.09
N GLY A 10 7.19 -21.71 -7.12
CA GLY A 10 7.43 -21.28 -5.72
C GLY A 10 6.78 -19.94 -5.34
N VAL A 11 6.26 -19.19 -6.33
CA VAL A 11 5.45 -17.99 -6.09
C VAL A 11 3.98 -18.40 -6.11
N ASN A 12 3.29 -18.23 -4.98
CA ASN A 12 1.84 -18.38 -4.96
C ASN A 12 1.25 -17.30 -5.91
N PRO A 13 0.46 -17.67 -6.94
CA PRO A 13 -0.13 -16.70 -7.86
C PRO A 13 -1.02 -15.67 -7.15
N ASP A 14 -1.52 -15.99 -5.96
CA ASP A 14 -2.34 -15.11 -5.13
C ASP A 14 -1.50 -14.25 -4.16
N ARG A 15 -0.18 -14.43 -4.12
CA ARG A 15 0.71 -13.62 -3.28
C ARG A 15 1.19 -12.39 -4.02
N VAL A 16 0.85 -11.22 -3.49
CA VAL A 16 1.48 -9.95 -3.85
C VAL A 16 2.75 -9.79 -3.00
N GLY A 17 3.91 -9.90 -3.63
CA GLY A 17 5.20 -9.56 -3.03
C GLY A 17 5.61 -8.17 -3.48
N ILE A 18 5.96 -7.30 -2.53
CA ILE A 18 6.57 -6.00 -2.81
C ILE A 18 8.06 -6.10 -2.44
N PHE A 19 8.94 -5.71 -3.36
CA PHE A 19 10.37 -5.61 -3.06
C PHE A 19 10.61 -4.51 -2.01
N MET A 20 11.60 -4.70 -1.13
CA MET A 20 11.79 -3.81 0.03
C MET A 20 12.24 -2.39 -0.36
N ASP A 21 12.93 -2.25 -1.48
CA ASP A 21 13.27 -0.96 -2.10
C ASP A 21 12.03 -0.27 -2.68
N VAL A 22 11.13 -1.04 -3.29
CA VAL A 22 9.83 -0.55 -3.76
C VAL A 22 8.98 -0.08 -2.58
N LEU A 23 9.03 -0.76 -1.44
CA LEU A 23 8.34 -0.34 -0.22
C LEU A 23 8.86 1.01 0.31
N ASP A 24 10.17 1.25 0.22
CA ASP A 24 10.77 2.54 0.62
C ASP A 24 10.26 3.69 -0.27
N ASN A 25 10.16 3.46 -1.58
CA ASN A 25 9.57 4.43 -2.51
C ASN A 25 8.10 4.71 -2.19
N ILE A 26 7.31 3.66 -1.94
CA ILE A 26 5.90 3.81 -1.53
C ILE A 26 5.81 4.65 -0.25
N ILE A 27 6.66 4.42 0.76
CA ILE A 27 6.68 5.20 1.99
C ILE A 27 7.04 6.67 1.71
N SER A 28 8.02 6.93 0.84
CA SER A 28 8.40 8.30 0.44
C SER A 28 7.23 9.01 -0.24
N ASP A 29 6.59 8.37 -1.22
CA ASP A 29 5.47 8.94 -1.96
C ASP A 29 4.26 9.22 -1.05
N LEU A 30 3.97 8.31 -0.11
CA LEU A 30 2.92 8.52 0.90
C LEU A 30 3.25 9.69 1.81
N ASN A 31 4.52 9.84 2.21
CA ASN A 31 4.96 10.95 3.04
C ASN A 31 4.87 12.29 2.32
N ASP A 32 5.03 12.33 0.99
CA ASP A 32 4.99 13.54 0.17
C ASP A 32 3.57 13.93 -0.30
N ASN A 33 2.58 13.05 -0.12
CA ASN A 33 1.21 13.32 -0.53
C ASN A 33 0.51 14.35 0.39
N ALA A 34 0.29 15.56 -0.13
CA ALA A 34 -0.30 16.67 0.61
C ALA A 34 -1.74 16.44 1.11
N GLU A 35 -2.52 15.56 0.47
CA GLU A 35 -3.86 15.21 0.94
C GLU A 35 -3.78 14.24 2.12
N LEU A 36 -2.93 13.22 2.03
CA LEU A 36 -2.70 12.29 3.13
C LEU A 36 -2.07 12.97 4.35
N GLN A 37 -1.16 13.92 4.14
CA GLN A 37 -0.58 14.71 5.24
C GLN A 37 -1.64 15.47 6.05
N LYS A 38 -2.73 15.94 5.41
CA LYS A 38 -3.85 16.61 6.11
C LYS A 38 -4.64 15.65 7.00
N VAL A 39 -4.67 14.35 6.65
CA VAL A 39 -5.41 13.31 7.37
C VAL A 39 -4.56 12.68 8.46
N PHE A 40 -3.34 12.28 8.13
CA PHE A 40 -2.47 11.44 8.97
C PHE A 40 -1.34 12.21 9.67
N GLY A 41 -1.15 13.49 9.33
CA GLY A 41 -0.03 14.30 9.81
C GLY A 41 1.27 14.04 9.04
N VAL A 42 2.36 14.65 9.52
CA VAL A 42 3.67 14.60 8.87
C VAL A 42 4.71 13.97 9.81
N PRO A 43 5.45 12.91 9.40
CA PRO A 43 5.27 12.14 8.16
C PRO A 43 4.07 11.17 8.24
N VAL A 44 3.37 10.97 7.12
CA VAL A 44 2.18 10.10 6.98
C VAL A 44 2.44 8.68 7.47
N SER A 45 3.62 8.14 7.15
CA SER A 45 4.07 6.79 7.54
C SER A 45 4.04 6.51 9.05
N ARG A 46 4.05 7.53 9.93
CA ARG A 46 3.91 7.31 11.39
C ARG A 46 2.52 6.83 11.82
N ALA A 47 1.52 6.99 10.95
CA ALA A 47 0.16 6.55 11.18
C ALA A 47 -0.15 5.18 10.52
N LEU A 48 0.74 4.67 9.68
CA LEU A 48 0.51 3.47 8.87
C LEU A 48 1.29 2.27 9.44
N VAL A 49 0.74 1.09 9.23
CA VAL A 49 1.38 -0.19 9.57
C VAL A 49 1.30 -1.16 8.41
N VAL A 50 2.31 -2.03 8.31
CA VAL A 50 2.27 -3.19 7.44
C VAL A 50 1.79 -4.38 8.27
N VAL A 51 0.64 -4.92 7.93
CA VAL A 51 0.03 -6.10 8.54
C VAL A 51 0.34 -7.31 7.66
N ALA A 52 0.84 -8.37 8.27
CA ALA A 52 0.94 -9.68 7.65
C ALA A 52 -0.17 -10.57 8.22
N ASP A 53 -1.25 -10.79 7.46
CA ASP A 53 -2.34 -11.69 7.85
C ASP A 53 -2.53 -12.77 6.78
N ASN A 54 -2.57 -14.03 7.20
CA ASN A 54 -2.79 -15.20 6.31
C ASN A 54 -1.93 -15.27 5.03
N ASN A 55 -0.67 -14.81 5.10
CA ASN A 55 0.26 -14.68 3.95
C ASN A 55 0.02 -13.50 2.99
N ASP A 56 -0.90 -12.59 3.33
CA ASP A 56 -1.10 -11.31 2.66
C ASP A 56 -0.33 -10.21 3.39
N LEU A 57 0.39 -9.37 2.65
CA LEU A 57 0.91 -8.10 3.14
C LEU A 57 -0.14 -7.02 2.86
N ARG A 58 -0.65 -6.37 3.91
CA ARG A 58 -1.63 -5.28 3.82
C ARG A 58 -1.08 -4.02 4.47
N ILE A 59 -1.23 -2.88 3.81
CA ILE A 59 -0.95 -1.57 4.43
C ILE A 59 -2.28 -1.07 5.00
N GLU A 60 -2.31 -0.83 6.30
CA GLU A 60 -3.51 -0.42 7.01
C GLU A 60 -3.23 0.79 7.91
N GLU A 61 -4.27 1.54 8.24
CA GLU A 61 -4.22 2.56 9.29
C GLU A 61 -4.05 1.87 10.65
N GLY A 62 -3.10 2.33 11.47
CA GLY A 62 -2.70 1.68 12.71
C GLY A 62 -3.65 1.85 13.91
N GLY A 63 -4.91 2.24 13.68
CA GLY A 63 -5.91 2.53 14.70
C GLY A 63 -5.70 3.83 15.49
N ARG A 64 -4.82 4.71 15.02
CA ARG A 64 -4.45 5.97 15.71
C ARG A 64 -5.30 7.16 15.27
N VAL A 65 -5.84 7.12 14.06
CA VAL A 65 -6.66 8.19 13.48
C VAL A 65 -8.04 7.62 13.13
N PRO A 66 -9.13 8.08 13.80
CA PRO A 66 -10.47 7.67 13.41
C PRO A 66 -10.83 8.29 12.06
N LEU A 67 -10.87 7.46 11.02
CA LEU A 67 -11.26 7.85 9.66
C LEU A 67 -12.77 7.81 9.48
N ASN A 68 -13.31 8.81 8.79
CA ASN A 68 -14.68 8.75 8.25
C ASN A 68 -14.70 8.06 6.87
N GLU A 69 -15.89 7.78 6.32
CA GLU A 69 -16.04 7.04 5.06
C GLU A 69 -15.34 7.72 3.87
N GLU A 70 -15.42 9.05 3.76
CA GLU A 70 -14.77 9.81 2.69
C GLU A 70 -13.23 9.70 2.77
N GLN A 71 -12.69 9.81 3.99
CA GLN A 71 -11.26 9.69 4.26
C GLN A 71 -10.76 8.26 4.00
N GLN A 72 -11.57 7.25 4.32
CA GLN A 72 -11.24 5.86 4.06
C GLN A 72 -11.19 5.56 2.56
N GLN A 73 -12.17 6.05 1.79
CA GLN A 73 -12.17 5.90 0.33
C GLN A 73 -11.00 6.64 -0.33
N LEU A 74 -10.69 7.84 0.16
CA LEU A 74 -9.52 8.59 -0.29
C LEU A 74 -8.22 7.81 -0.03
N PHE A 75 -8.06 7.28 1.19
CA PHE A 75 -6.88 6.51 1.57
C PHE A 75 -6.68 5.29 0.66
N LEU A 76 -7.74 4.48 0.45
CA LEU A 76 -7.67 3.29 -0.39
C LEU A 76 -7.33 3.62 -1.85
N ARG A 77 -7.92 4.69 -2.39
CA ARG A 77 -7.63 5.14 -3.77
C ARG A 77 -6.18 5.55 -3.94
N VAL A 78 -5.65 6.39 -3.05
CA VAL A 78 -4.26 6.86 -3.14
C VAL A 78 -3.28 5.71 -2.93
N LEU A 79 -3.59 4.77 -2.02
CA LEU A 79 -2.77 3.59 -1.81
C LEU A 79 -2.66 2.73 -3.08
N ASP A 80 -3.77 2.48 -3.77
CA ASP A 80 -3.76 1.73 -5.05
C ASP A 80 -2.97 2.47 -6.14
N GLU A 81 -3.12 3.79 -6.26
CA GLU A 81 -2.38 4.62 -7.23
C GLU A 81 -0.86 4.56 -6.97
N VAL A 82 -0.43 4.72 -5.72
CA VAL A 82 1.00 4.68 -5.32
C VAL A 82 1.60 3.29 -5.54
N ILE A 83 0.87 2.23 -5.19
CA ILE A 83 1.35 0.85 -5.41
C ILE A 83 1.52 0.57 -6.90
N ARG A 84 0.53 0.94 -7.73
CA ARG A 84 0.59 0.74 -9.20
C ARG A 84 1.75 1.50 -9.84
N ALA A 85 2.05 2.71 -9.37
CA ALA A 85 3.16 3.51 -9.87
C ALA A 85 4.54 2.87 -9.59
N ASN A 86 4.60 2.03 -8.55
CA ASN A 86 5.84 1.46 -8.03
C ASN A 86 6.03 -0.06 -8.32
N SER A 87 5.04 -0.75 -8.91
CA SER A 87 5.05 -2.23 -9.12
C SER A 87 5.54 -2.69 -10.51
N VAL A 88 6.72 -2.21 -10.93
CA VAL A 88 7.38 -2.59 -12.21
C VAL A 88 8.08 -3.94 -12.11
#